data_AF-A0AA89LTF3-F1
#
_entry.id   AF-A0AA89LTF3-F1
#
_cell.length_a   1.000
_cell.length_b   1.000
_cell.length_c   1.000
_cell.angle_alpha   90.00
_cell.angle_beta   90.00
_cell.angle_gamma   90.00
#
_symmetry.space_group_name_H-M   'P 1'
#
loop_
_entity.id
_entity.type
_entity.pdbx_description
1 polymer ?
#
loop_
_entity_poly.entity_id
_entity_poly.type
_entity_poly.pdbx_seq_one_letter_code
_entity_poly.pdbx_strand_id
1 'polypeptide(L)'
;MCDNAVTVGQAVMLPPGSTGSSVVVLGASNNGPSAGIARLNFADGTSAQVTLSFDDWTLNGGSASAKSAIAATAAYRNAGSGQTDNVKTYIFAQKIPVPAGKVVTSVTLPRQVSAGKMHVFGIGVAA
;
A
#
# COMPACT_ATOMS: atom_id res chain seq x y z
N MET A 1 10.32 -10.19 1.90
CA MET A 1 9.27 -9.17 1.67
C MET A 1 9.95 -7.83 1.49
N CYS A 2 9.41 -6.94 0.65
CA CYS A 2 9.94 -5.58 0.54
C CYS A 2 9.52 -4.80 1.79
N ASP A 3 10.47 -4.15 2.46
CA ASP A 3 10.20 -3.31 3.64
C ASP A 3 9.77 -1.90 3.23
N ASN A 4 10.26 -1.40 2.09
CA ASN A 4 9.81 -0.13 1.51
C ASN A 4 10.01 -0.15 -0.02
N ALA A 5 8.96 -0.49 -0.74
CA ALA A 5 8.97 -0.57 -2.20
C ALA A 5 8.25 0.61 -2.84
N VAL A 6 8.98 1.42 -3.61
CA VAL A 6 8.35 2.38 -4.53
C VAL A 6 7.64 1.61 -5.63
N THR A 7 6.36 1.88 -5.87
CA THR A 7 5.58 1.14 -6.88
C THR A 7 6.01 1.53 -8.30
N VAL A 8 6.60 0.58 -9.03
CA VAL A 8 7.10 0.75 -10.41
C VAL A 8 6.72 -0.42 -11.32
N GLY A 9 5.73 -1.24 -10.92
CA GLY A 9 5.25 -2.40 -11.70
C GLY A 9 5.76 -3.76 -11.25
N GLN A 10 6.50 -3.84 -10.14
CA GLN A 10 7.04 -5.08 -9.62
C GLN A 10 5.94 -6.03 -9.10
N ALA A 11 6.16 -7.33 -9.23
CA ALA A 11 5.32 -8.36 -8.64
C ALA A 11 5.87 -8.81 -7.28
N VAL A 12 5.02 -8.78 -6.26
CA VAL A 12 5.31 -9.29 -4.92
C VAL A 12 4.65 -10.66 -4.79
N MET A 13 5.46 -11.70 -4.64
CA MET A 13 4.96 -13.07 -4.39
C MET A 13 4.45 -13.21 -2.96
N LEU A 14 3.33 -13.91 -2.82
CA LEU A 14 2.80 -14.33 -1.53
C LEU A 14 3.28 -15.75 -1.20
N PRO A 15 3.43 -16.10 0.09
CA PRO A 15 3.77 -17.46 0.48
C PRO A 15 2.77 -18.48 -0.11
N PRO A 16 3.24 -19.64 -0.60
CA PRO A 16 2.35 -20.70 -1.09
C PRO A 16 1.32 -21.09 -0.03
N GLY A 17 0.07 -21.31 -0.43
CA GLY A 17 -1.01 -21.66 0.48
C GLY A 17 -1.61 -20.48 1.28
N SER A 18 -1.24 -19.24 0.98
CA SER A 18 -1.92 -18.06 1.54
C SER A 18 -3.38 -18.02 1.09
N THR A 19 -4.29 -18.42 1.97
CA THR A 19 -5.74 -18.37 1.73
C THR A 19 -6.41 -17.33 2.63
N GLY A 20 -7.35 -16.57 2.08
CA GLY A 20 -8.17 -15.62 2.84
C GLY A 20 -9.12 -14.87 1.92
N SER A 21 -10.09 -14.16 2.52
CA SER A 21 -11.11 -13.42 1.77
C SER A 21 -10.62 -12.05 1.29
N SER A 22 -9.39 -11.65 1.64
CA SER A 22 -8.86 -10.34 1.31
C SER A 22 -7.33 -10.28 1.27
N VAL A 23 -6.81 -9.36 0.47
CA VAL A 23 -5.41 -8.90 0.51
C VAL A 23 -5.37 -7.58 1.26
N VAL A 24 -4.46 -7.44 2.21
CA VAL A 24 -4.17 -6.17 2.89
C VAL A 24 -2.84 -5.66 2.40
N VAL A 25 -2.83 -4.41 1.93
CA VAL A 25 -1.62 -3.69 1.52
C VAL A 25 -1.38 -2.55 2.49
N LEU A 26 -0.19 -2.52 3.08
CA LEU A 26 0.30 -1.40 3.87
C LEU A 26 1.11 -0.46 2.98
N GLY A 27 0.77 0.82 3.00
CA GLY A 27 1.40 1.80 2.12
C GLY A 27 1.14 3.24 2.54
N ALA A 28 1.85 4.15 1.88
CA ALA A 28 1.63 5.59 1.99
C ALA A 28 2.15 6.30 0.74
N SER A 29 1.58 7.47 0.43
CA SER A 29 2.05 8.33 -0.65
C SER A 29 2.95 9.46 -0.13
N ASN A 30 3.82 9.99 -0.97
CA ASN A 30 4.53 11.24 -0.69
C ASN A 30 4.32 12.27 -1.79
N ASN A 31 4.39 13.55 -1.42
CA ASN A 31 4.06 14.69 -2.27
C ASN A 31 2.60 14.68 -2.73
N GLY A 32 1.70 14.34 -1.78
CA GLY A 32 0.26 14.31 -2.00
C GLY A 32 -0.34 12.90 -2.04
N PRO A 33 -1.68 12.79 -1.89
CA PRO A 33 -2.39 11.53 -2.03
C PRO A 33 -2.26 11.00 -3.46
N SER A 34 -2.20 9.68 -3.61
CA SER A 34 -1.94 9.05 -4.90
C SER A 34 -2.71 7.75 -5.05
N ALA A 35 -3.10 7.45 -6.30
CA ALA A 35 -3.77 6.21 -6.67
C ALA A 35 -3.16 5.61 -7.94
N GLY A 36 -3.24 4.29 -8.07
CA GLY A 36 -2.75 3.55 -9.25
C GLY A 36 -3.38 2.17 -9.35
N ILE A 37 -3.30 1.57 -10.54
CA ILE A 37 -3.88 0.24 -10.81
C ILE A 37 -2.85 -0.84 -10.46
N ALA A 38 -3.19 -1.66 -9.47
CA ALA A 38 -2.50 -2.90 -9.15
C ALA A 38 -3.24 -4.09 -9.78
N ARG A 39 -2.57 -5.25 -9.80
CA ARG A 39 -3.14 -6.49 -10.32
C ARG A 39 -2.94 -7.63 -9.31
N LEU A 40 -4.03 -8.26 -8.91
CA LEU A 40 -3.99 -9.53 -8.19
C LEU A 40 -3.89 -10.67 -9.22
N ASN A 41 -2.89 -11.53 -9.08
CA ASN A 41 -2.75 -12.72 -9.90
C ASN A 41 -3.15 -13.95 -9.07
N PHE A 42 -3.91 -14.85 -9.68
CA PHE A 42 -4.47 -16.01 -9.02
C PHE A 42 -3.81 -17.33 -9.48
N ALA A 43 -3.95 -18.37 -8.66
CA ALA A 43 -3.34 -19.68 -8.92
C ALA A 43 -3.89 -20.38 -10.19
N ASP A 44 -5.11 -20.05 -10.61
CA ASP A 44 -5.74 -20.58 -11.83
C ASP A 44 -5.32 -19.83 -13.11
N GLY A 45 -4.34 -18.93 -13.01
CA GLY A 45 -3.84 -18.13 -14.13
C GLY A 45 -4.69 -16.89 -14.46
N THR A 46 -5.85 -16.71 -13.82
CA THR A 46 -6.65 -15.48 -13.97
C THR A 46 -6.06 -14.33 -13.15
N SER A 47 -6.53 -13.10 -13.42
CA SER A 47 -6.11 -11.92 -12.66
C SER A 47 -7.25 -10.91 -12.51
N ALA A 48 -7.16 -10.04 -11.51
CA ALA A 48 -8.09 -8.93 -11.30
C ALA A 48 -7.32 -7.62 -11.14
N GLN A 49 -7.82 -6.55 -11.76
CA GLN A 49 -7.31 -5.20 -11.54
C GLN A 49 -7.99 -4.58 -10.33
N VAL A 50 -7.20 -3.89 -9.50
CA VAL A 50 -7.68 -3.22 -8.29
C VAL A 50 -6.99 -1.87 -8.17
N THR A 51 -7.75 -0.85 -7.78
CA THR A 51 -7.17 0.48 -7.51
C THR A 51 -6.54 0.47 -6.12
N LEU A 52 -5.23 0.68 -6.04
CA LEU A 52 -4.56 1.06 -4.79
C LEU A 52 -4.58 2.58 -4.66
N SER A 53 -4.93 3.07 -3.47
CA SER A 53 -4.97 4.49 -3.16
C SER A 53 -4.53 4.70 -1.72
N PHE A 54 -3.59 5.63 -1.52
CA PHE A 54 -3.12 6.00 -0.20
C PHE A 54 -3.03 7.52 -0.07
N ASP A 55 -3.40 8.03 1.10
CA ASP A 55 -3.16 9.42 1.45
C ASP A 55 -1.66 9.74 1.52
N ASP A 56 -1.34 11.04 1.51
CA ASP A 56 0.01 11.50 1.83
C ASP A 56 0.36 11.08 3.27
N TRP A 57 1.57 10.54 3.45
CA TRP A 57 2.06 10.00 4.71
C TRP A 57 2.13 11.04 5.85
N THR A 58 2.06 12.33 5.54
CA THR A 58 1.96 13.44 6.52
C THR A 58 0.59 14.11 6.52
N LEU A 59 -0.38 13.58 5.75
CA LEU A 59 -1.65 14.23 5.46
C LEU A 59 -1.46 15.68 4.96
N ASN A 60 -0.60 15.84 3.94
CA ASN A 60 -0.23 17.14 3.38
C ASN A 60 0.34 18.10 4.45
N GLY A 61 1.31 17.61 5.24
CA GLY A 61 1.90 18.38 6.34
C GLY A 61 0.95 18.66 7.50
N GLY A 62 -0.07 17.82 7.71
CA GLY A 62 -1.08 17.96 8.75
C GLY A 62 -2.27 18.84 8.37
N SER A 63 -2.35 19.30 7.11
CA SER A 63 -3.45 20.15 6.63
C SER A 63 -4.68 19.36 6.15
N ALA A 64 -4.55 18.04 5.96
CA ALA A 64 -5.63 17.16 5.53
C ALA A 64 -6.03 16.15 6.61
N SER A 65 -7.20 15.55 6.43
CA SER A 65 -7.68 14.42 7.25
C SER A 65 -7.47 13.10 6.50
N ALA A 66 -7.21 12.02 7.24
CA ALA A 66 -7.08 10.68 6.67
C ALA A 66 -8.40 10.22 6.05
N LYS A 67 -8.33 9.71 4.82
CA LYS A 67 -9.42 9.03 4.11
C LYS A 67 -9.18 7.51 4.08
N SER A 68 -7.91 7.12 4.09
CA SER A 68 -7.43 5.75 4.14
C SER A 68 -7.41 5.25 5.59
N ALA A 69 -7.60 3.95 5.80
CA ALA A 69 -7.53 3.38 7.15
C ALA A 69 -6.10 3.50 7.70
N ILE A 70 -5.95 4.06 8.90
CA ILE A 70 -4.65 4.21 9.56
C ILE A 70 -4.21 2.86 10.14
N ALA A 71 -3.05 2.37 9.72
CA ALA A 71 -2.44 1.15 10.24
C ALA A 71 -1.43 1.45 11.35
N ALA A 72 -0.65 2.52 11.19
CA ALA A 72 0.32 2.99 12.17
C ALA A 72 0.43 4.50 12.15
N THR A 73 0.82 5.09 13.29
CA THR A 73 1.08 6.52 13.43
C THR A 73 2.38 6.71 14.19
N ALA A 74 3.23 7.60 13.70
CA ALA A 74 4.37 8.11 14.46
C ALA A 74 4.16 9.61 14.78
N ALA A 75 4.62 10.01 15.96
CA ALA A 75 4.40 11.37 16.45
C ALA A 75 5.26 12.43 15.73
N TYR A 76 6.31 12.00 15.03
CA TYR A 76 7.28 12.86 14.36
C TYR A 76 7.91 12.17 13.15
N ARG A 77 8.69 12.93 12.39
CA ARG A 77 9.65 12.43 11.40
C ARG A 77 11.04 13.00 11.63
N ASN A 78 12.05 12.32 11.14
CA ASN A 78 13.42 12.83 11.13
C ASN A 78 13.62 13.69 9.88
N ALA A 79 14.10 14.91 10.06
CA ALA A 79 14.60 15.73 8.97
C ALA A 79 15.97 15.20 8.49
N GLY A 80 16.36 15.53 7.25
CA GLY A 80 17.68 15.15 6.72
C GLY A 80 18.85 15.71 7.52
N SER A 81 18.61 16.76 8.32
CA SER A 81 19.58 17.33 9.28
C SER A 81 19.72 16.53 10.58
N GLY A 82 18.97 15.44 10.75
CA GLY A 82 18.91 14.66 11.99
C GLY A 82 18.05 15.29 13.09
N GLN A 83 17.44 16.45 12.83
CA GLN A 83 16.50 17.09 13.75
C GLN A 83 15.12 16.44 13.67
N THR A 84 14.40 16.49 14.78
CA THR A 84 13.00 16.08 14.84
C THR A 84 12.09 17.13 14.21
N ASP A 85 11.22 16.71 13.31
CA ASP A 85 10.08 17.48 12.82
C ASP A 85 8.78 16.85 13.38
N ASN A 86 8.04 17.62 14.19
CA ASN A 86 6.87 17.15 14.94
C ASN A 86 5.60 16.95 14.08
N VAL A 87 5.73 17.00 12.75
CA VAL A 87 4.65 16.56 11.86
C VAL A 87 4.40 15.07 12.06
N LYS A 88 3.15 14.73 12.42
CA LYS A 88 2.71 13.33 12.54
C LYS A 88 2.80 12.63 11.20
N THR A 89 3.12 11.35 11.25
CA THR A 89 3.26 10.53 10.05
C THR A 89 2.50 9.22 10.18
N TYR A 90 2.09 8.69 9.04
CA TYR A 90 1.09 7.64 8.96
C TYR A 90 1.49 6.56 7.94
N ILE A 91 1.23 5.31 8.32
CA ILE A 91 1.13 4.19 7.38
C ILE A 91 -0.34 3.83 7.29
N PHE A 92 -0.84 3.66 6.08
CA PHE A 92 -2.22 3.31 5.81
C PHE A 92 -2.36 1.85 5.40
N ALA A 93 -3.54 1.29 5.59
CA ALA A 93 -3.93 -0.03 5.12
C ALA A 93 -5.07 0.08 4.12
N GLN A 94 -4.96 -0.68 3.03
CA GLN A 94 -6.08 -0.91 2.12
C GLN A 94 -6.40 -2.40 2.06
N LYS A 95 -7.64 -2.75 2.41
CA LYS A 95 -8.20 -4.11 2.30
C LYS A 95 -8.86 -4.28 0.94
N ILE A 96 -8.41 -5.28 0.18
CA ILE A 96 -8.91 -5.60 -1.16
C ILE A 96 -9.59 -6.97 -1.09
N PRO A 97 -10.89 -7.08 -1.43
CA PRO A 97 -11.58 -8.36 -1.46
C PRO A 97 -10.96 -9.33 -2.48
N VAL A 98 -10.84 -10.60 -2.10
CA VAL A 98 -10.47 -11.70 -2.98
C VAL A 98 -11.76 -12.42 -3.40
N PRO A 99 -12.01 -12.63 -4.70
CA PRO A 99 -13.20 -13.36 -5.14
C PRO A 99 -13.24 -14.78 -4.55
N ALA A 100 -14.43 -15.25 -4.22
CA ALA A 100 -14.62 -16.59 -3.65
C ALA A 100 -14.00 -17.68 -4.54
N GLY A 101 -13.31 -18.63 -3.91
CA GLY A 101 -12.64 -19.73 -4.61
C GLY A 101 -11.31 -19.35 -5.30
N LYS A 102 -10.89 -18.07 -5.26
CA LYS A 102 -9.59 -17.65 -5.79
C LYS A 102 -8.51 -17.71 -4.71
N VAL A 103 -7.31 -18.12 -5.13
CA VAL A 103 -6.10 -18.08 -4.30
C VAL A 103 -5.13 -17.10 -4.92
N VAL A 104 -4.74 -16.06 -4.17
CA VAL A 104 -3.80 -15.04 -4.65
C VAL A 104 -2.38 -15.58 -4.57
N THR A 105 -1.66 -15.52 -5.69
CA THR A 105 -0.25 -15.96 -5.78
C THR A 105 0.72 -14.79 -5.78
N SER A 106 0.33 -13.67 -6.38
CA SER A 106 1.14 -12.45 -6.36
C SER A 106 0.29 -11.19 -6.54
N VAL A 107 0.86 -10.06 -6.12
CA VAL A 107 0.33 -8.73 -6.37
C VAL A 107 1.32 -7.97 -7.23
N THR A 108 0.92 -7.58 -8.43
CA THR A 108 1.68 -6.63 -9.26
C THR A 108 1.30 -5.21 -8.85
N LEU A 109 2.28 -4.44 -8.38
CA LEU A 109 2.09 -3.07 -7.92
C LEU A 109 1.91 -2.10 -9.10
N PRO A 110 1.31 -0.91 -8.88
CA PRO A 110 1.12 0.07 -9.94
C PRO A 110 2.45 0.45 -10.60
N ARG A 111 2.45 0.52 -11.93
CA ARG A 111 3.59 1.05 -12.70
C ARG A 111 3.61 2.58 -12.74
N GLN A 112 2.44 3.18 -12.68
CA GLN A 112 2.21 4.62 -12.69
C GLN A 112 1.18 4.94 -11.62
N VAL A 113 1.32 6.11 -11.01
CA VAL A 113 0.40 6.63 -10.01
C VAL A 113 0.03 8.07 -10.35
N SER A 114 -1.13 8.52 -9.86
CA SER A 114 -1.73 9.79 -10.27
C SER A 114 -0.91 11.03 -9.90
N ALA A 115 -0.14 10.97 -8.81
CA ALA A 115 0.71 12.05 -8.33
C ALA A 115 1.83 11.52 -7.43
N GLY A 116 2.89 12.31 -7.22
CA GLY A 116 3.92 12.01 -6.24
C GLY A 116 4.56 10.63 -6.42
N LYS A 117 4.82 9.94 -5.30
CA LYS A 117 5.22 8.51 -5.31
C LYS A 117 4.38 7.73 -4.30
N MET A 118 4.10 6.47 -4.62
CA MET A 118 3.46 5.52 -3.72
C MET A 118 4.50 4.50 -3.23
N HIS A 119 4.49 4.25 -1.92
CA HIS A 119 5.36 3.29 -1.25
C HIS A 119 4.51 2.19 -0.62
N VAL A 120 4.96 0.94 -0.75
CA VAL A 120 4.35 -0.24 -0.15
C VAL A 120 5.32 -0.84 0.85
N PHE A 121 4.86 -1.01 2.09
CA PHE A 121 5.65 -1.52 3.22
C PHE A 121 5.35 -2.98 3.55
N GLY A 122 4.19 -3.49 3.12
CA GLY A 122 3.80 -4.87 3.40
C GLY A 122 2.57 -5.29 2.61
N ILE A 123 2.50 -6.59 2.30
CA ILE A 123 1.35 -7.22 1.67
C ILE A 123 1.09 -8.55 2.38
N GLY A 124 -0.15 -8.78 2.77
CA GLY A 124 -0.58 -10.03 3.42
C GLY A 124 -1.97 -10.45 2.98
N VAL A 125 -2.32 -11.70 3.25
CA VAL A 125 -3.67 -12.23 3.06
C VAL A 125 -4.35 -12.32 4.42
N ALA A 126 -5.59 -11.88 4.49
CA ALA A 126 -6.40 -11.89 5.71
C ALA A 126 -7.75 -12.59 5.46
N ALA A 127 -8.27 -13.19 6.54
CA ALA A 127 -9.58 -13.84 6.56
C ALA A 127 -10.74 -12.85 6.42
#